data_AF-A0A418RL83-F1
#
_entry.id   AF-A0A418RL83-F1
#
_cell.length_a   1.000
_cell.length_b   1.000
_cell.length_c   1.000
_cell.angle_alpha   90.00
_cell.angle_beta   90.00
_cell.angle_gamma   90.00
#
_symmetry.space_group_name_H-M   'P 1'
#
loop_
_entity.id
_entity.type
_entity.pdbx_description
1 polymer ?
#
loop_
_entity_poly.entity_id
_entity_poly.type
_entity_poly.pdbx_seq_one_letter_code
_entity_poly.pdbx_strand_id
1 'polypeptide(L)'
;MNSEADLLNSLDDAQGRNPIEFPFGFYIEDNQRDTNGGSFFWYMTKNELQHAIRNDLIDALTDGQSSDIQYVKDEIAELFESSEDDDLINHLNVILAELELHLQFLGSFEELCKGKDEWTKFFRESYREECMEDIEDMPTKKLQSPIKYNEQEDFAEFVAEYMV
;
A
#
# COMPACT_ATOMS: atom_id res chain seq x y z
N MET A 1 8.55 12.93 23.45
CA MET A 1 7.08 13.06 23.52
C MET A 1 6.69 13.46 22.12
N ASN A 2 6.35 12.49 21.27
CA ASN A 2 5.75 12.77 19.98
C ASN A 2 4.25 12.88 20.24
N SER A 3 3.66 13.99 19.81
CA SER A 3 2.23 14.25 19.94
C SER A 3 1.47 13.36 18.97
N GLU A 4 0.22 12.97 19.28
CA GLU A 4 -0.71 12.37 18.30
C GLU A 4 -0.77 13.14 16.97
N ALA A 5 -0.57 14.47 17.01
CA ALA A 5 -0.46 15.32 15.83
C ALA A 5 0.75 15.02 14.93
N ASP A 6 1.88 14.55 15.48
CA ASP A 6 3.06 14.15 14.68
C ASP A 6 2.86 12.77 14.02
N LEU A 7 1.95 11.94 14.55
CA LEU A 7 1.64 10.60 14.05
C LEU A 7 0.61 10.63 12.91
N LEU A 8 -0.45 11.43 13.04
CA LEU A 8 -1.40 11.68 11.94
C LEU A 8 -0.73 12.36 10.74
N ASN A 9 0.25 13.25 10.98
CA ASN A 9 1.05 13.83 9.90
C ASN A 9 1.85 12.77 9.12
N SER A 10 2.24 11.65 9.72
CA SER A 10 3.08 10.63 9.05
C SER A 10 2.34 9.96 7.88
N LEU A 11 1.08 9.56 8.10
CA LEU A 11 0.24 8.95 7.06
C LEU A 11 -0.22 9.97 6.03
N ASP A 12 -0.71 11.13 6.48
CA ASP A 12 -1.16 12.21 5.60
C ASP A 12 -0.01 12.71 4.71
N ASP A 13 1.20 12.85 5.26
CA ASP A 13 2.37 13.25 4.48
C ASP A 13 2.84 12.13 3.54
N ALA A 14 2.61 10.85 3.88
CA ALA A 14 3.02 9.69 3.07
C ALA A 14 2.04 9.37 1.94
N GLN A 15 0.79 9.78 2.07
CA GLN A 15 -0.23 9.65 1.03
C GLN A 15 0.14 10.49 -0.19
N GLY A 16 0.09 9.88 -1.38
CA GLY A 16 0.37 10.56 -2.64
C GLY A 16 1.80 11.08 -2.82
N ARG A 17 2.76 10.61 -2.01
CA ARG A 17 4.18 10.83 -2.29
C ARG A 17 4.59 10.14 -3.59
N ASN A 18 5.57 10.73 -4.26
CA ASN A 18 6.15 10.14 -5.46
C ASN A 18 6.91 8.83 -5.12
N PRO A 19 6.47 7.67 -5.63
CA PRO A 19 7.09 6.38 -5.32
C PRO A 19 8.49 6.19 -5.92
N ILE A 20 8.93 7.05 -6.84
CA ILE A 20 10.32 7.07 -7.31
C ILE A 20 11.24 7.64 -6.22
N GLU A 21 10.79 8.67 -5.50
CA GLU A 21 11.56 9.30 -4.42
C GLU A 21 11.42 8.52 -3.11
N PHE A 22 10.25 7.94 -2.86
CA PHE A 22 9.91 7.17 -1.66
C PHE A 22 9.58 5.72 -2.07
N PRO A 23 10.59 4.84 -2.21
CA PRO A 23 10.43 3.62 -2.98
C PRO A 23 9.73 2.48 -2.24
N PHE A 24 9.34 2.62 -0.98
CA PHE A 24 8.68 1.57 -0.21
C PHE A 24 7.28 2.00 0.19
N GLY A 25 6.28 1.19 -0.07
CA GLY A 25 4.91 1.57 0.22
C GLY A 25 3.97 0.40 0.43
N PHE A 26 2.75 0.76 0.78
CA PHE A 26 1.62 -0.15 0.84
C PHE A 26 0.40 0.48 0.20
N TYR A 27 -0.49 -0.37 -0.31
CA TYR A 27 -1.84 0.02 -0.72
C TYR A 27 -2.84 -0.65 0.22
N ILE A 28 -3.73 0.15 0.78
CA ILE A 28 -4.79 -0.29 1.66
C ILE A 28 -6.13 0.23 1.15
N GLU A 29 -7.17 -0.57 1.30
CA GLU A 29 -8.54 -0.22 0.97
C GLU A 29 -9.48 -0.51 2.14
N ASP A 30 -10.54 0.28 2.22
CA ASP A 30 -11.68 0.04 3.08
C ASP A 30 -12.42 -1.22 2.58
N ASN A 31 -12.56 -2.19 3.46
CA ASN A 31 -13.35 -3.41 3.23
C ASN A 31 -14.85 -3.18 3.50
N GLN A 32 -15.27 -1.91 3.68
CA GLN A 32 -16.67 -1.53 3.78
C GLN A 32 -17.35 -1.58 2.41
N ARG A 33 -18.46 -2.30 2.32
CA ARG A 33 -19.17 -2.62 1.07
C ARG A 33 -19.69 -1.41 0.27
N ASP A 34 -19.68 -0.21 0.84
CA ASP A 34 -20.34 0.98 0.30
C ASP A 34 -19.38 2.18 0.06
N THR A 35 -18.11 2.08 0.47
CA THR A 35 -17.07 3.08 0.23
C THR A 35 -15.80 2.36 -0.18
N ASN A 36 -15.48 2.33 -1.48
CA ASN A 36 -14.24 1.71 -1.95
C ASN A 36 -13.04 2.65 -1.72
N GLY A 37 -12.92 3.25 -0.53
CA GLY A 37 -11.82 4.15 -0.21
C GLY A 37 -10.49 3.41 -0.28
N GLY A 38 -9.59 3.80 -1.18
CA GLY A 38 -8.28 3.16 -1.31
C GLY A 38 -7.17 4.16 -1.59
N SER A 39 -5.97 3.94 -1.05
CA SER A 39 -4.83 4.85 -1.26
C SER A 39 -3.48 4.16 -1.08
N PHE A 40 -2.47 4.72 -1.76
CA PHE A 40 -1.07 4.37 -1.53
C PHE A 40 -0.41 5.30 -0.52
N PHE A 41 0.49 4.71 0.28
CA PHE A 41 1.35 5.41 1.23
C PHE A 41 2.82 5.03 0.98
N TRP A 42 3.69 6.03 0.84
CA TRP A 42 5.09 5.81 0.45
C TRP A 42 6.10 6.38 1.45
N TYR A 43 7.17 5.63 1.65
CA TYR A 43 8.20 5.83 2.66
C TYR A 43 9.59 5.66 2.05
N MET A 44 10.58 6.30 2.68
CA MET A 44 11.95 6.31 2.18
C MET A 44 12.63 4.96 2.43
N THR A 45 12.26 4.28 3.51
CA THR A 45 12.88 3.02 3.92
C THR A 45 11.87 1.94 4.31
N LYS A 46 12.26 0.66 4.18
CA LYS A 46 11.46 -0.47 4.67
C LYS A 46 11.15 -0.36 6.17
N ASN A 47 12.06 0.22 6.97
CA ASN A 47 11.84 0.41 8.40
C ASN A 47 10.75 1.46 8.69
N GLU A 48 10.70 2.55 7.93
CA GLU A 48 9.64 3.56 8.03
C GLU A 48 8.28 2.96 7.64
N LEU A 49 8.23 2.21 6.54
CA LEU A 49 7.05 1.46 6.10
C LEU A 49 6.52 0.53 7.21
N GLN A 50 7.41 -0.29 7.80
CA GLN A 50 7.06 -1.19 8.91
C GLN A 50 6.58 -0.43 10.14
N HIS A 51 7.22 0.70 10.45
CA HIS A 51 6.84 1.55 11.56
C HIS A 51 5.43 2.11 11.37
N ALA A 52 5.10 2.58 10.16
CA ALA A 52 3.81 3.16 9.84
C ALA A 52 2.68 2.12 9.94
N ILE A 53 2.86 0.91 9.40
CA ILE A 53 1.86 -0.16 9.50
C ILE A 53 1.66 -0.58 10.96
N ARG A 54 2.74 -0.69 11.74
CA ARG A 54 2.65 -1.09 13.14
C ARG A 54 2.02 -0.02 14.02
N ASN A 55 2.37 1.25 13.81
CA ASN A 55 2.02 2.33 14.74
C ASN A 55 0.98 3.25 14.15
N ASP A 56 1.36 4.02 13.12
CA ASP A 56 0.55 5.11 12.60
C ASP A 56 -0.82 4.62 12.11
N LEU A 57 -0.85 3.51 11.36
CA LEU A 57 -2.08 2.90 10.86
C LEU A 57 -2.99 2.44 12.01
N ILE A 58 -2.44 1.71 12.97
CA ILE A 58 -3.22 1.18 14.09
C ILE A 58 -3.72 2.30 15.00
N ASP A 59 -2.89 3.32 15.25
CA ASP A 59 -3.24 4.46 16.10
C ASP A 59 -4.35 5.32 15.46
N ALA A 60 -4.29 5.53 14.14
CA ALA A 60 -5.33 6.26 13.42
C ALA A 60 -6.72 5.61 13.50
N LEU A 61 -6.79 4.30 13.73
CA LEU A 61 -8.03 3.53 13.67
C LEU A 61 -8.62 3.16 15.03
N THR A 62 -7.84 3.26 16.11
CA THR A 62 -8.21 2.70 17.41
C THR A 62 -8.32 3.72 18.54
N ASP A 63 -8.21 5.02 18.23
CA ASP A 63 -8.15 6.14 19.19
C ASP A 63 -7.09 5.95 20.32
N GLY A 64 -6.16 5.00 20.17
CA GLY A 64 -4.97 4.81 21.02
C GLY A 64 -5.19 4.35 22.47
N GLN A 65 -6.40 3.96 22.90
CA GLN A 65 -6.74 3.87 24.34
C GLN A 65 -6.93 2.45 24.94
N SER A 66 -6.68 1.35 24.21
CA SER A 66 -6.80 -0.02 24.74
C SER A 66 -5.46 -0.74 24.93
N SER A 67 -5.32 -1.52 26.01
CA SER A 67 -4.22 -2.47 26.20
C SER A 67 -4.12 -3.51 25.08
N ASP A 68 -5.23 -3.76 24.39
CA ASP A 68 -5.30 -4.69 23.27
C ASP A 68 -4.55 -4.15 22.04
N ILE A 69 -4.43 -2.82 21.90
CA ILE A 69 -3.68 -2.18 20.81
C ILE A 69 -2.20 -2.54 20.91
N GLN A 70 -1.62 -2.49 22.10
CA GLN A 70 -0.19 -2.82 22.26
C GLN A 70 0.08 -4.28 21.88
N TYR A 71 -0.84 -5.19 22.19
CA TYR A 71 -0.74 -6.59 21.76
C TYR A 71 -0.74 -6.70 20.23
N VAL A 72 -1.66 -6.01 19.55
CA VAL A 72 -1.72 -5.96 18.07
C VAL A 72 -0.42 -5.40 17.49
N LYS A 73 0.11 -4.30 18.05
CA LYS A 73 1.38 -3.72 17.59
C LYS A 73 2.56 -4.65 17.75
N ASP A 74 2.59 -5.45 18.80
CA ASP A 74 3.66 -6.41 19.06
C ASP A 74 3.52 -7.63 18.14
N GLU A 75 2.30 -8.09 17.88
CA GLU A 75 2.02 -9.14 16.88
C GLU A 75 2.47 -8.73 15.47
N ILE A 76 2.15 -7.51 15.04
CA ILE A 76 2.63 -6.97 13.74
C ILE A 76 4.16 -6.91 13.69
N ALA A 77 4.82 -6.54 14.79
CA ALA A 77 6.29 -6.50 14.84
C ALA A 77 6.89 -7.90 14.68
N GLU A 78 6.34 -8.90 15.36
CA GLU A 78 6.78 -10.29 15.24
C GLU A 78 6.57 -10.82 13.80
N LEU A 79 5.47 -10.44 13.14
CA LEU A 79 5.22 -10.82 11.75
C LEU A 79 6.30 -10.29 10.80
N PHE A 80 6.74 -9.05 10.97
CA PHE A 80 7.83 -8.47 10.16
C PHE A 80 9.19 -9.11 10.40
N GLU A 81 9.42 -9.72 11.57
CA GLU A 81 10.67 -10.42 11.89
C GLU A 81 10.67 -11.89 11.43
N SER A 82 9.50 -12.52 11.34
CA SER A 82 9.37 -13.98 11.23
C SER A 82 8.70 -14.49 9.95
N SER A 83 7.99 -13.64 9.20
CA SER A 83 7.26 -14.06 8.01
C SER A 83 8.11 -14.01 6.75
N GLU A 84 7.88 -14.95 5.83
CA GLU A 84 8.26 -14.76 4.42
C GLU A 84 7.28 -13.76 3.77
N ASP A 85 7.74 -13.00 2.77
CA ASP A 85 7.00 -11.86 2.20
C ASP A 85 5.60 -12.27 1.66
N ASP A 86 5.44 -13.49 1.09
CA ASP A 86 4.18 -13.99 0.53
C ASP A 86 3.12 -14.32 1.61
N ASP A 87 3.53 -14.65 2.83
CA ASP A 87 2.63 -14.94 3.95
C ASP A 87 2.34 -13.71 4.81
N LEU A 88 3.20 -12.69 4.75
CA LEU A 88 3.11 -11.48 5.56
C LEU A 88 1.82 -10.71 5.30
N ILE A 89 1.48 -10.45 4.03
CA ILE A 89 0.24 -9.71 3.67
C ILE A 89 -1.00 -10.47 4.18
N ASN A 90 -1.02 -11.80 4.07
CA ASN A 90 -2.14 -12.61 4.54
C ASN A 90 -2.32 -12.50 6.06
N HIS A 91 -1.24 -12.58 6.84
CA HIS A 91 -1.31 -12.43 8.29
C HIS A 91 -1.70 -11.01 8.71
N LEU A 92 -1.14 -9.99 8.07
CA LEU A 92 -1.54 -8.59 8.33
C LEU A 92 -3.02 -8.38 8.01
N ASN A 93 -3.54 -8.96 6.94
CA ASN A 93 -4.95 -8.88 6.58
C ASN A 93 -5.89 -9.57 7.58
N VAL A 94 -5.44 -10.61 8.28
CA VAL A 94 -6.23 -11.21 9.37
C VAL A 94 -6.40 -10.21 10.52
N ILE A 95 -5.35 -9.48 10.87
CA ILE A 95 -5.38 -8.44 11.91
C ILE A 95 -6.23 -7.25 11.46
N LEU A 96 -6.00 -6.76 10.24
CA LEU A 96 -6.67 -5.57 9.70
C LEU A 96 -8.15 -5.79 9.38
N ALA A 97 -8.60 -7.03 9.20
CA ALA A 97 -10.01 -7.35 8.96
C ALA A 97 -10.91 -6.93 10.13
N GLU A 98 -10.40 -6.91 11.37
CA GLU A 98 -11.15 -6.40 12.53
C GLU A 98 -11.38 -4.89 12.46
N LEU A 99 -10.54 -4.19 11.71
CA LEU A 99 -10.61 -2.74 11.46
C LEU A 99 -11.28 -2.42 10.12
N GLU A 100 -11.89 -3.43 9.46
CA GLU A 100 -12.52 -3.30 8.15
C GLU A 100 -11.57 -2.77 7.07
N LEU A 101 -10.28 -3.11 7.14
CA LEU A 101 -9.27 -2.75 6.14
C LEU A 101 -8.69 -3.97 5.44
N HIS A 102 -8.15 -3.74 4.25
CA HIS A 102 -7.48 -4.76 3.46
C HIS A 102 -6.25 -4.21 2.74
N LEU A 103 -5.09 -4.82 2.99
CA LEU A 103 -3.84 -4.59 2.26
C LEU A 103 -3.81 -5.43 0.99
N GLN A 104 -3.71 -4.78 -0.17
CA GLN A 104 -3.50 -5.45 -1.45
C GLN A 104 -2.02 -5.45 -1.88
N PHE A 105 -1.25 -4.48 -1.38
CA PHE A 105 0.16 -4.34 -1.73
C PHE A 105 1.00 -3.93 -0.53
N LEU A 106 2.18 -4.53 -0.43
CA LEU A 106 3.23 -4.17 0.50
C LEU A 106 4.57 -4.48 -0.15
N GLY A 107 5.38 -3.46 -0.41
CA GLY A 107 6.66 -3.67 -1.08
C GLY A 107 7.26 -2.40 -1.65
N SER A 108 8.15 -2.57 -2.62
CA SER A 108 8.85 -1.48 -3.29
C SER A 108 8.19 -1.05 -4.60
N PHE A 109 8.42 0.18 -5.04
CA PHE A 109 7.96 0.64 -6.35
C PHE A 109 8.53 -0.20 -7.51
N GLU A 110 9.76 -0.72 -7.36
CA GLU A 110 10.35 -1.66 -8.31
C GLU A 110 9.55 -2.98 -8.37
N GLU A 111 9.11 -3.48 -7.21
CA GLU A 111 8.24 -4.66 -7.13
C GLU A 111 6.86 -4.36 -7.72
N LEU A 112 6.28 -3.18 -7.51
CA LEU A 112 5.01 -2.79 -8.14
C LEU A 112 5.13 -2.74 -9.67
N CYS A 113 6.24 -2.19 -10.18
CA CYS A 113 6.55 -2.13 -11.62
C CYS A 113 6.69 -3.53 -12.26
N LYS A 114 7.20 -4.51 -11.50
CA LYS A 114 7.55 -5.85 -12.01
C LYS A 114 6.61 -6.98 -11.58
N GLY A 115 5.78 -6.71 -10.56
CA GLY A 115 5.11 -7.68 -9.70
C GLY A 115 4.39 -8.79 -10.46
N LYS A 116 4.40 -9.98 -9.88
CA LYS A 116 3.92 -11.20 -10.54
C LYS A 116 2.61 -11.71 -9.98
N ASP A 117 2.19 -11.22 -8.82
CA ASP A 117 0.89 -11.51 -8.26
C ASP A 117 -0.22 -10.93 -9.15
N GLU A 118 -1.44 -11.44 -8.95
CA GLU A 118 -2.57 -11.08 -9.79
C GLU A 118 -3.02 -9.63 -9.57
N TRP A 119 -2.89 -9.10 -8.35
CA TRP A 119 -3.31 -7.74 -8.05
C TRP A 119 -2.38 -6.72 -8.71
N THR A 120 -1.05 -6.85 -8.61
CA THR A 120 -0.14 -5.91 -9.26
C THR A 120 -0.23 -5.98 -10.79
N LYS A 121 -0.58 -7.13 -11.36
CA LYS A 121 -0.90 -7.24 -12.80
C LYS A 121 -2.14 -6.44 -13.17
N PHE A 122 -3.23 -6.63 -12.44
CA PHE A 122 -4.47 -5.90 -12.61
C PHE A 122 -4.25 -4.39 -12.47
N PHE A 123 -3.52 -3.97 -11.45
CA PHE A 123 -3.23 -2.55 -11.21
C PHE A 123 -2.43 -1.90 -12.36
N ARG A 124 -1.45 -2.61 -12.94
CA ARG A 124 -0.72 -2.12 -14.13
C ARG A 124 -1.59 -2.11 -15.39
N GLU A 125 -2.60 -2.96 -15.46
CA GLU A 125 -3.62 -2.90 -16.51
C GLU A 125 -4.43 -1.62 -16.35
N SER A 126 -4.99 -1.34 -15.16
CA SER A 126 -5.73 -0.10 -14.86
C SER A 126 -4.98 1.17 -15.26
N TYR A 127 -3.69 1.28 -14.90
CA TYR A 127 -2.83 2.40 -15.35
C TYR A 127 -2.86 2.59 -16.87
N ARG A 128 -2.74 1.49 -17.64
CA ARG A 128 -2.71 1.57 -19.09
C ARG A 128 -4.09 1.85 -19.67
N GLU A 129 -5.16 1.37 -19.05
CA GLU A 129 -6.52 1.69 -19.46
C GLU A 129 -6.82 3.19 -19.27
N GLU A 130 -6.29 3.81 -18.22
CA GLU A 130 -6.47 5.25 -17.98
C GLU A 130 -5.58 6.13 -18.87
N CYS A 131 -4.33 5.73 -19.11
CA CYS A 131 -3.37 6.59 -19.80
C CYS A 131 -3.29 6.39 -21.32
N MET A 132 -3.88 5.33 -21.88
CA MET A 132 -3.79 5.04 -23.33
C MET A 132 -5.16 5.12 -24.01
N GLU A 133 -5.25 5.91 -25.09
CA GLU A 133 -6.51 6.18 -25.80
C GLU A 133 -6.97 5.02 -26.73
N ASP A 134 -6.08 4.08 -27.11
CA ASP A 134 -6.34 3.04 -28.12
C ASP A 134 -6.08 1.60 -27.60
N ILE A 135 -6.65 1.22 -26.45
CA ILE A 135 -6.38 -0.10 -25.83
C ILE A 135 -7.33 -1.22 -26.22
N GLU A 136 -8.44 -0.94 -26.91
CA GLU A 136 -9.54 -1.92 -27.15
C GLU A 136 -9.06 -3.22 -27.82
N ASP A 137 -8.02 -3.15 -28.67
CA ASP A 137 -7.43 -4.29 -29.37
C ASP A 137 -6.16 -4.84 -28.68
N MET A 138 -5.73 -4.25 -27.56
CA MET A 138 -4.53 -4.71 -26.85
C MET A 138 -4.83 -5.96 -26.02
N PRO A 139 -4.03 -7.04 -26.17
CA PRO A 139 -4.19 -8.21 -25.32
C PRO A 139 -3.93 -7.85 -23.84
N THR A 140 -4.78 -8.33 -22.92
CA THR A 140 -4.60 -8.21 -21.45
C THR A 140 -3.17 -8.52 -21.00
N LYS A 141 -2.54 -9.56 -21.56
CA LYS A 141 -1.15 -9.91 -21.24
C LYS A 141 -0.15 -8.76 -21.50
N LYS A 142 -0.42 -7.92 -22.49
CA LYS A 142 0.38 -6.73 -22.81
C LYS A 142 0.06 -5.59 -21.84
N LEU A 143 -1.20 -5.41 -21.48
CA LEU A 143 -1.64 -4.44 -20.47
C LEU A 143 -1.14 -4.76 -19.06
N GLN A 144 -0.94 -6.03 -18.73
CA GLN A 144 -0.41 -6.49 -17.44
C GLN A 144 1.12 -6.60 -17.39
N SER A 145 1.80 -6.30 -18.50
CA SER A 145 3.26 -6.45 -18.60
C SER A 145 4.00 -5.50 -17.64
N PRO A 146 5.24 -5.80 -17.26
CA PRO A 146 6.01 -4.90 -16.40
C PRO A 146 6.09 -3.46 -16.95
N ILE A 147 6.12 -2.48 -16.05
CA ILE A 147 6.33 -1.07 -16.42
C ILE A 147 7.79 -0.89 -16.85
N LYS A 148 8.01 -0.37 -18.06
CA LYS A 148 9.37 -0.09 -18.55
C LYS A 148 9.90 1.18 -17.93
N TYR A 149 11.22 1.34 -17.93
CA TYR A 149 11.90 2.52 -17.40
C TYR A 149 11.34 3.85 -17.94
N ASN A 150 11.01 3.91 -19.24
CA ASN A 150 10.46 5.10 -19.87
C ASN A 150 8.96 5.35 -19.60
N GLU A 151 8.29 4.45 -18.87
CA GLU A 151 6.89 4.57 -18.42
C GLU A 151 6.83 4.83 -16.90
N GLN A 152 7.97 4.82 -16.19
CA GLN A 152 7.98 4.86 -14.72
C GLN A 152 7.57 6.21 -14.13
N GLU A 153 7.88 7.32 -14.79
CA GLU A 153 7.47 8.66 -14.33
C GLU A 153 5.95 8.79 -14.38
N ASP A 154 5.33 8.49 -15.53
CA ASP A 154 3.88 8.51 -15.72
C ASP A 154 3.17 7.51 -14.77
N PHE A 155 3.75 6.32 -14.58
CA PHE A 155 3.20 5.33 -13.65
C PHE A 155 3.30 5.77 -12.19
N ALA A 156 4.38 6.48 -11.82
CA ALA A 156 4.56 7.02 -10.48
C ALA A 156 3.55 8.14 -10.19
N GLU A 157 3.25 8.99 -11.17
CA GLU A 157 2.21 10.03 -11.09
C GLU A 157 0.83 9.38 -10.91
N PHE A 158 0.49 8.39 -11.74
CA PHE A 158 -0.74 7.61 -11.59
C PHE A 158 -0.87 7.00 -10.19
N VAL A 159 0.17 6.34 -9.70
CA VAL A 159 0.20 5.72 -8.36
C VAL A 159 0.03 6.73 -7.23
N ALA A 160 0.65 7.90 -7.34
CA ALA A 160 0.57 8.94 -6.34
C ALA A 160 -0.84 9.57 -6.26
N GLU A 161 -1.54 9.63 -7.39
CA GLU A 161 -2.89 10.19 -7.46
C GLU A 161 -4.00 9.14 -7.30
N TYR A 162 -3.64 7.85 -7.31
CA TYR A 162 -4.59 6.75 -7.29
C TYR A 162 -5.38 6.72 -5.97
N MET A 163 -6.66 7.08 -6.08
CA MET A 163 -7.65 6.99 -5.02
C MET A 163 -8.94 6.38 -5.59
N VAL A 164 -9.50 5.41 -4.87
CA VAL A 164 -10.78 4.76 -5.21
C VAL A 164 -11.88 5.24 -4.26
#